data_AF-A0A6A1WDC1-F1
#
_entry.id   AF-A0A6A1WDC1-F1
#
_cell.length_a   1.000
_cell.length_b   1.000
_cell.length_c   1.000
_cell.angle_alpha   90.00
_cell.angle_beta   90.00
_cell.angle_gamma   90.00
#
_symmetry.space_group_name_H-M   'P 1'
#
loop_
_entity.id
_entity.type
_entity.pdbx_description
1 polymer ?
#
loop_
_entity_poly.entity_id
_entity_poly.type
_entity_poly.pdbx_seq_one_letter_code
_entity_poly.pdbx_strand_id
1 'polypeptide(L)'
;MLECNRALAALQRGNHTKALKLIKESISRHSSDNISNHGSAILHRALGDIHFKTAALIVDSNTKCKHLNHAAEAARQALAFSKKSIPLALFHAKVLFELAAIHDDNKGYQEVIQECERALMIEDPTDPIKDSIFEEDIIRRTHRSFDPRISD
;
A
#
# COMPACT_ATOMS: atom_id res chain seq x y z
N MET A 1 1.67 -12.67 0.81
CA MET A 1 2.90 -11.89 1.11
C MET A 1 4.05 -12.11 0.12
N LEU A 2 4.39 -13.35 -0.28
CA LEU A 2 5.55 -13.65 -1.14
C LEU A 2 5.63 -12.82 -2.44
N GLU A 3 4.51 -12.65 -3.14
CA GLU A 3 4.47 -11.92 -4.42
C GLU A 3 4.58 -10.40 -4.25
N CYS A 4 4.10 -9.86 -3.12
CA CYS A 4 4.36 -8.48 -2.71
C CYS A 4 5.87 -8.25 -2.53
N ASN A 5 6.54 -9.17 -1.82
CA ASN A 5 8.00 -9.11 -1.63
C ASN A 5 8.76 -9.19 -2.97
N ARG A 6 8.29 -10.01 -3.92
CA ARG A 6 8.86 -10.07 -5.28
C ARG A 6 8.68 -8.78 -6.06
N ALA A 7 7.51 -8.14 -5.96
CA ALA A 7 7.25 -6.84 -6.58
C ALA A 7 8.14 -5.75 -5.98
N LEU A 8 8.27 -5.69 -4.65
CA LEU A 8 9.14 -4.75 -3.95
C LEU A 8 10.63 -4.99 -4.27
N ALA A 9 11.06 -6.24 -4.38
CA ALA A 9 12.42 -6.58 -4.80
C ALA A 9 12.71 -6.16 -6.25
N ALA A 10 11.73 -6.33 -7.16
CA ALA A 10 11.85 -5.84 -8.53
C ALA A 10 11.95 -4.30 -8.58
N LEU A 11 11.17 -3.61 -7.73
CA LEU A 11 11.23 -2.16 -7.56
C LEU A 11 12.59 -1.68 -7.03
N GLN A 12 13.14 -2.36 -6.01
CA GLN A 12 14.48 -2.05 -5.48
C GLN A 12 15.59 -2.21 -6.52
N ARG A 13 15.40 -3.10 -7.51
CA ARG A 13 16.33 -3.29 -8.64
C ARG A 13 16.05 -2.35 -9.82
N GLY A 14 15.19 -1.35 -9.65
CA GLY A 14 14.83 -0.39 -10.70
C GLY A 14 13.92 -0.95 -11.81
N ASN A 15 13.40 -2.17 -11.65
CA ASN A 15 12.53 -2.79 -12.67
C ASN A 15 11.05 -2.50 -12.36
N HIS A 16 10.65 -1.25 -12.61
CA HIS A 16 9.31 -0.74 -12.32
C HIS A 16 8.20 -1.48 -13.08
N THR A 17 8.42 -1.81 -14.36
CA THR A 17 7.45 -2.53 -15.20
C THR A 17 7.16 -3.93 -14.64
N LYS A 18 8.21 -4.67 -14.25
CA LYS A 18 8.05 -5.99 -13.63
C LYS A 18 7.39 -5.89 -12.27
N ALA A 19 7.77 -4.91 -11.45
CA ALA A 19 7.14 -4.66 -10.16
C ALA A 19 5.64 -4.41 -10.32
N LEU A 20 5.25 -3.56 -11.28
CA LEU A 20 3.85 -3.21 -11.54
C LEU A 20 3.03 -4.42 -12.02
N LYS A 21 3.61 -5.27 -12.88
CA LYS A 21 2.96 -6.50 -13.33
C LYS A 21 2.69 -7.44 -12.15
N LEU A 22 3.72 -7.73 -11.35
CA LEU A 22 3.63 -8.65 -10.21
C LEU A 22 2.62 -8.18 -9.16
N ILE A 23 2.59 -6.88 -8.84
CA ILE A 23 1.66 -6.37 -7.83
C ILE A 23 0.21 -6.39 -8.32
N LYS A 24 -0.05 -6.08 -9.60
CA LYS A 24 -1.41 -6.14 -10.18
C LYS A 24 -1.94 -7.57 -10.25
N GLU A 25 -1.08 -8.52 -10.64
CA GLU A 25 -1.41 -9.95 -10.61
C GLU A 25 -1.67 -10.44 -9.18
N SER A 26 -0.99 -9.87 -8.19
CA SER A 26 -1.24 -10.19 -6.77
C SER A 26 -2.59 -9.63 -6.33
N ILE A 27 -2.90 -8.36 -6.61
CA ILE A 27 -4.19 -7.76 -6.27
C ILE A 27 -5.35 -8.55 -6.90
N SER A 28 -5.25 -8.91 -8.19
CA SER A 28 -6.30 -9.65 -8.90
C SER A 28 -6.54 -11.05 -8.36
N ARG A 29 -5.50 -11.75 -7.88
CA ARG A 29 -5.66 -13.07 -7.23
C ARG A 29 -6.21 -12.93 -5.82
N HIS A 30 -5.83 -11.86 -5.13
CA HIS A 30 -6.29 -11.61 -3.77
C HIS A 30 -7.71 -11.07 -3.69
N SER A 31 -8.28 -10.54 -4.78
CA SER A 31 -9.71 -10.21 -4.85
C SER A 31 -10.61 -11.45 -4.98
N SER A 32 -10.06 -12.62 -5.35
CA SER A 32 -10.81 -13.89 -5.43
C SER A 32 -10.69 -14.75 -4.17
N ASP A 33 -9.65 -14.54 -3.38
CA ASP A 33 -9.38 -15.31 -2.16
C ASP A 33 -9.79 -14.47 -0.93
N ASN A 34 -10.47 -15.06 0.06
CA ASN A 34 -10.86 -14.41 1.32
C ASN A 34 -9.63 -14.03 2.17
N ILE A 35 -8.93 -12.96 1.78
CA ILE A 35 -7.76 -12.46 2.47
C ILE A 35 -8.17 -11.39 3.47
N SER A 36 -7.46 -11.36 4.61
CA SER A 36 -7.68 -10.36 5.65
C SER A 36 -7.50 -8.96 5.08
N ASN A 37 -8.28 -8.00 5.59
CA ASN A 37 -8.22 -6.60 5.18
C ASN A 37 -6.76 -6.06 5.22
N HIS A 38 -5.93 -6.57 6.13
CA HIS A 38 -4.50 -6.24 6.22
C HIS A 38 -3.70 -6.60 4.96
N GLY A 39 -3.92 -7.78 4.37
CA GLY A 39 -3.22 -8.21 3.16
C GLY A 39 -3.53 -7.31 1.96
N SER A 40 -4.80 -6.94 1.79
CA SER A 40 -5.23 -6.01 0.75
C SER A 40 -4.65 -4.61 0.96
N ALA A 41 -4.64 -4.10 2.20
CA ALA A 41 -4.01 -2.82 2.53
C ALA A 41 -2.53 -2.77 2.12
N ILE A 42 -1.78 -3.84 2.39
CA ILE A 42 -0.35 -3.95 2.03
C ILE A 42 -0.15 -3.98 0.52
N LEU A 43 -0.97 -4.72 -0.23
CA LEU A 43 -0.85 -4.81 -1.68
C LEU A 43 -1.12 -3.47 -2.36
N HIS A 44 -2.19 -2.79 -1.96
CA HIS A 44 -2.51 -1.46 -2.48
C HIS A 44 -1.45 -0.43 -2.08
N ARG A 45 -0.89 -0.53 -0.88
CA ARG A 45 0.25 0.31 -0.48
C ARG A 45 1.47 0.08 -1.38
N ALA A 46 1.85 -1.17 -1.63
CA ALA A 46 2.99 -1.49 -2.50
C ALA A 46 2.76 -1.01 -3.95
N LEU A 47 1.54 -1.13 -4.48
CA LEU A 47 1.16 -0.57 -5.78
C LEU A 47 1.37 0.95 -5.80
N GLY A 48 0.94 1.65 -4.74
CA GLY A 48 1.18 3.07 -4.56
C GLY A 48 2.66 3.42 -4.59
N ASP A 49 3.49 2.71 -3.82
CA ASP A 49 4.94 2.95 -3.76
C ASP A 49 5.62 2.74 -5.12
N ILE A 50 5.20 1.74 -5.90
CA ILE A 50 5.72 1.53 -7.27
C ILE A 50 5.41 2.75 -8.14
N HIS A 51 4.15 3.21 -8.16
CA HIS A 51 3.76 4.37 -8.95
C HIS A 51 4.45 5.66 -8.48
N PHE A 52 4.51 5.90 -7.17
CA PHE A 52 5.14 7.08 -6.57
C PHE A 52 6.64 7.14 -6.90
N LYS A 53 7.37 6.04 -6.72
CA LYS A 53 8.80 5.98 -7.06
C LYS A 53 9.03 6.07 -8.57
N THR A 54 8.12 5.55 -9.40
CA THR A 54 8.21 5.70 -10.85
C THR A 54 8.03 7.18 -11.24
N ALA A 55 7.07 7.88 -10.63
CA ALA A 55 6.85 9.31 -10.87
C ALA A 55 8.09 10.16 -10.54
N ALA A 56 8.82 9.82 -9.48
CA ALA A 56 10.05 10.51 -9.08
C ALA A 56 11.19 10.44 -10.14
N LEU A 57 11.11 9.50 -11.08
CA LEU A 57 12.09 9.33 -12.16
C LEU A 57 11.63 9.96 -13.49
N ILE A 58 10.39 10.46 -13.56
CA ILE A 58 9.80 11.00 -14.78
C ILE A 58 9.96 12.52 -14.82
N VAL A 59 10.53 13.02 -15.91
CA VAL A 59 10.69 14.47 -16.15
C VAL A 59 9.41 15.10 -16.72
N ASP A 60 8.72 14.41 -17.63
CA ASP A 60 7.49 14.91 -18.24
C ASP A 60 6.35 15.02 -17.21
N SER A 61 5.88 16.25 -16.96
CA SER A 61 4.87 16.55 -15.95
C SER A 61 3.56 15.79 -16.16
N ASN A 62 3.13 15.58 -17.41
CA ASN A 62 1.90 14.86 -17.72
C ASN A 62 1.99 13.38 -17.32
N THR A 63 3.10 12.73 -17.66
CA THR A 63 3.35 11.33 -17.33
C THR A 63 3.60 11.17 -15.83
N LYS A 64 4.32 12.11 -15.20
CA LYS A 64 4.51 12.16 -13.74
C LYS A 64 3.15 12.25 -13.02
N CYS A 65 2.29 13.18 -13.46
CA CYS A 65 0.95 13.36 -12.91
C CYS A 65 0.09 12.10 -13.05
N LYS A 66 0.12 11.41 -14.20
CA LYS A 66 -0.57 10.12 -14.35
C LYS A 66 -0.10 9.07 -13.34
N HIS A 67 1.21 8.95 -13.10
CA HIS A 67 1.71 8.01 -12.10
C HIS A 67 1.29 8.41 -10.68
N LEU A 68 1.35 9.69 -10.34
CA LEU A 68 0.93 10.14 -9.01
C LEU A 68 -0.58 9.96 -8.76
N ASN A 69 -1.43 10.16 -9.77
CA ASN A 69 -2.87 9.86 -9.66
C ASN A 69 -3.12 8.37 -9.36
N HIS A 70 -2.40 7.46 -10.04
CA HIS A 70 -2.46 6.04 -9.71
C HIS A 70 -1.95 5.74 -8.30
N ALA A 71 -0.91 6.43 -7.84
CA ALA A 71 -0.41 6.29 -6.47
C ALA A 71 -1.43 6.78 -5.43
N ALA A 72 -2.13 7.88 -5.70
CA ALA A 72 -3.15 8.44 -4.81
C ALA A 72 -4.34 7.50 -4.71
N GLU A 73 -4.82 6.97 -5.84
CA GLU A 73 -5.91 5.99 -5.84
C GLU A 73 -5.51 4.72 -5.07
N ALA A 74 -4.30 4.20 -5.31
CA ALA A 74 -3.81 3.04 -4.58
C ALA A 74 -3.69 3.31 -3.07
N ALA A 75 -3.24 4.49 -2.66
CA ALA A 75 -3.19 4.90 -1.26
C ALA A 75 -4.58 4.97 -0.63
N ARG A 76 -5.56 5.53 -1.36
CA ARG A 76 -6.97 5.59 -0.92
C ARG A 76 -7.58 4.20 -0.75
N GLN A 77 -7.32 3.29 -1.68
CA GLN A 77 -7.73 1.89 -1.56
C GLN A 77 -7.09 1.22 -0.34
N ALA A 78 -5.79 1.43 -0.11
CA ALA A 78 -5.11 0.89 1.07
C ALA A 78 -5.74 1.39 2.38
N LEU A 79 -6.08 2.69 2.45
CA LEU A 79 -6.79 3.30 3.57
C LEU A 79 -8.22 2.75 3.74
N ALA A 80 -8.91 2.38 2.65
CA ALA A 80 -10.24 1.77 2.75
C ALA A 80 -10.20 0.44 3.53
N PHE A 81 -9.11 -0.32 3.38
CA PHE A 81 -8.87 -1.56 4.12
C PHE A 81 -8.30 -1.35 5.53
N SER A 82 -7.56 -0.26 5.77
CA SER A 82 -6.96 0.04 7.08
C SER A 82 -7.01 1.55 7.39
N LYS A 83 -8.22 2.03 7.73
CA LYS A 83 -8.52 3.47 7.91
C LYS A 83 -7.75 4.13 9.05
N LYS A 84 -7.39 3.34 10.07
CA LYS A 84 -6.68 3.76 11.28
C LYS A 84 -5.15 3.67 11.13
N SER A 85 -4.64 3.41 9.93
CA SER A 85 -3.21 3.31 9.72
C SER A 85 -2.56 4.66 9.45
N ILE A 86 -1.82 5.17 10.45
CA ILE A 86 -1.04 6.40 10.34
C ILE A 86 -0.02 6.33 9.18
N PRO A 87 0.77 5.23 8.99
CA PRO A 87 1.70 5.14 7.86
C PRO A 87 1.04 5.19 6.49
N LEU A 88 -0.19 4.68 6.35
CA LEU A 88 -0.95 4.77 5.10
C LEU A 88 -1.47 6.20 4.87
N ALA A 89 -1.98 6.85 5.91
CA ALA A 89 -2.45 8.24 5.84
C ALA A 89 -1.31 9.20 5.46
N LEU A 90 -0.15 9.06 6.11
CA LEU A 90 1.05 9.85 5.80
C LEU A 90 1.48 9.70 4.33
N PHE A 91 1.41 8.48 3.79
CA PHE A 91 1.75 8.25 2.40
C PHE A 91 0.74 8.85 1.43
N HIS A 92 -0.55 8.73 1.74
CA HIS A 92 -1.59 9.37 0.94
C HIS A 92 -1.36 10.89 0.90
N ALA A 93 -1.15 11.52 2.06
CA ALA A 93 -0.81 12.94 2.15
C ALA A 93 0.46 13.31 1.34
N LYS A 94 1.50 12.47 1.40
CA LYS A 94 2.73 12.68 0.61
C LYS A 94 2.47 12.64 -0.90
N VAL A 95 1.64 11.71 -1.37
CA VAL A 95 1.29 11.62 -2.79
C VAL A 95 0.47 12.85 -3.23
N LEU A 96 -0.50 13.27 -2.40
CA LEU A 96 -1.30 14.47 -2.65
C LEU A 96 -0.43 15.74 -2.70
N PHE A 97 0.58 15.83 -1.84
CA PHE A 97 1.52 16.94 -1.84
C PHE A 97 2.31 17.04 -3.14
N GLU A 98 2.82 15.91 -3.65
CA GLU A 98 3.51 15.87 -4.94
C GLU A 98 2.56 16.19 -6.12
N LEU A 99 1.28 15.80 -6.04
CA LEU A 99 0.28 16.18 -7.05
C LEU A 99 0.02 17.69 -7.04
N ALA A 100 -0.19 18.26 -5.85
CA ALA A 100 -0.41 19.70 -5.67
C ALA A 100 0.77 20.51 -6.24
N ALA A 101 2.00 20.05 -5.98
CA ALA A 101 3.22 20.69 -6.47
C ALA A 101 3.34 20.70 -8.01
N ILE A 102 2.75 19.74 -8.73
CA ILE A 102 2.76 19.75 -10.21
C ILE A 102 1.80 20.79 -10.77
N HIS A 103 0.64 20.97 -10.13
CA HIS A 103 -0.39 21.86 -10.63
C HIS A 103 -0.23 23.31 -10.15
N ASP A 104 0.63 23.54 -9.15
CA ASP A 104 0.83 24.84 -8.48
C ASP A 104 -0.51 25.48 -8.06
N ASP A 105 -1.44 24.64 -7.60
CA ASP A 105 -2.79 25.03 -7.21
C ASP A 105 -2.94 24.94 -5.69
N ASN A 106 -3.26 26.08 -5.06
CA ASN A 106 -3.58 26.19 -3.63
C ASN A 106 -4.67 25.21 -3.20
N LYS A 107 -5.59 24.84 -4.09
CA LYS A 107 -6.65 23.85 -3.81
C LYS A 107 -6.06 22.46 -3.54
N GLY A 108 -4.99 22.08 -4.24
CA GLY A 108 -4.33 20.79 -4.03
C GLY A 108 -3.73 20.66 -2.63
N TYR A 109 -3.16 21.74 -2.09
CA TYR A 109 -2.61 21.76 -0.74
C TYR A 109 -3.69 21.66 0.35
N GLN A 110 -4.93 22.09 0.09
CA GLN A 110 -6.03 21.90 1.04
C GLN A 110 -6.35 20.41 1.24
N GLU A 111 -6.29 19.59 0.19
CA GLU A 111 -6.50 18.14 0.31
C GLU A 111 -5.40 17.47 1.14
N VAL A 112 -4.16 17.97 1.05
CA VAL A 112 -3.04 17.50 1.89
C VAL A 112 -3.29 17.82 3.36
N ILE A 113 -3.69 19.05 3.67
CA ILE A 113 -3.98 19.49 5.04
C ILE A 113 -5.12 18.65 5.62
N GLN A 114 -6.22 18.49 4.88
CA GLN A 114 -7.37 17.69 5.31
C GLN A 114 -6.97 16.24 5.63
N GLU A 115 -6.12 15.61 4.82
CA GLU A 115 -5.67 14.25 5.08
C GLU A 115 -4.77 14.18 6.32
N CYS A 116 -3.91 15.17 6.54
CA CYS A 116 -3.07 15.27 7.74
C CYS A 116 -3.91 15.48 9.01
N GLU A 117 -4.89 16.40 8.97
CA GLU A 117 -5.82 16.63 10.08
C GLU A 117 -6.63 15.37 10.40
N ARG A 118 -7.17 14.71 9.36
CA ARG A 118 -7.84 13.41 9.52
C ARG A 118 -6.93 12.38 10.19
N ALA A 119 -5.66 12.32 9.80
CA ALA A 119 -4.69 11.39 10.38
C ALA A 119 -4.38 11.70 11.85
N LEU A 120 -4.31 12.98 12.23
CA LEU A 120 -4.09 13.41 13.61
C LEU A 120 -5.27 13.06 14.53
N MET A 121 -6.48 12.97 13.98
CA MET A 121 -7.69 12.58 14.71
C MET A 121 -7.88 11.05 14.85
N ILE A 122 -6.94 10.24 14.37
CA ILE A 122 -7.04 8.77 14.49
C ILE A 122 -6.80 8.35 15.94
N GLU A 123 -7.83 7.78 16.55
CA GLU A 123 -7.76 7.10 17.85
C GLU A 123 -7.48 5.61 17.67
N ASP A 124 -6.63 5.05 18.54
CA ASP A 124 -6.16 3.65 18.52
C ASP A 124 -5.59 3.22 17.15
N PRO A 125 -4.41 3.76 16.76
CA PRO A 125 -3.86 3.53 15.44
C PRO A 125 -3.46 2.05 15.22
N THR A 126 -3.69 1.56 14.00
CA THR A 126 -3.33 0.19 13.59
C THR A 126 -2.15 0.20 12.62
N ASP A 127 -1.40 -0.89 12.57
CA ASP A 127 -0.31 -1.07 11.62
C ASP A 127 -0.53 -2.36 10.84
N PRO A 128 -1.08 -2.29 9.62
CA PRO A 128 -1.46 -3.48 8.87
C PRO A 128 -0.27 -4.38 8.57
N ILE A 129 0.96 -3.85 8.52
CA ILE A 129 2.17 -4.67 8.33
C ILE A 129 2.43 -5.48 9.59
N LYS A 130 2.45 -4.84 10.76
CA LYS A 130 2.62 -5.55 12.04
C LYS A 130 1.50 -6.56 12.25
N ASP A 131 0.26 -6.13 12.08
CA ASP A 131 -0.94 -6.94 12.31
C ASP A 131 -0.96 -8.18 11.39
N SER A 132 -0.55 -8.03 10.11
CA SER A 132 -0.42 -9.16 9.19
C SER A 132 0.66 -10.17 9.60
N ILE A 133 1.79 -9.70 10.14
CA ILE A 133 2.87 -10.58 10.63
C ILE A 133 2.37 -11.37 11.85
N PHE A 134 1.64 -10.71 12.75
CA PHE A 134 1.02 -11.37 13.90
C PHE A 134 -0.04 -12.40 13.48
N GLU A 135 -0.91 -12.08 12.51
CA GLU A 135 -1.89 -13.03 11.96
C GLU A 135 -1.21 -14.26 11.33
N GLU A 136 -0.18 -14.08 10.50
CA GLU A 136 0.57 -15.19 9.90
C GLU A 136 1.24 -16.09 10.96
N ASP A 137 1.80 -15.49 12.03
CA ASP A 137 2.44 -16.24 13.11
C ASP A 137 1.44 -17.05 13.94
N ILE A 138 0.23 -16.51 14.20
CA ILE A 138 -0.85 -17.24 14.86
C ILE A 138 -1.28 -18.43 14.00
N ILE A 139 -1.53 -18.21 12.70
CA ILE A 139 -1.92 -19.26 11.75
C ILE A 139 -0.85 -20.37 11.69
N ARG A 140 0.44 -19.99 11.65
CA ARG A 140 1.55 -20.97 11.66
C ARG A 140 1.65 -21.74 12.97
N ARG A 141 1.29 -21.15 14.11
CA ARG A 141 1.28 -21.83 15.41
C ARG A 141 0.10 -22.79 15.50
N THR A 142 -1.09 -22.37 15.08
CA THR A 142 -2.30 -23.22 15.08
C THR A 142 -2.19 -24.40 14.12
N HIS A 143 -1.62 -24.22 12.93
CA HIS A 143 -1.33 -25.33 12.00
C HIS A 143 -0.27 -26.31 12.54
N ARG A 144 0.70 -25.84 13.33
CA ARG A 144 1.69 -26.73 13.97
C ARG A 144 1.12 -27.53 15.14
N SER A 145 0.14 -26.99 15.86
CA SER A 145 -0.58 -27.71 16.92
C SER A 145 -1.62 -28.72 16.40
N PHE A 146 -1.89 -28.73 15.09
CA PHE A 146 -2.79 -29.66 14.41
C PHE A 146 -2.01 -30.52 13.39
N ASP A 147 -0.84 -31.07 13.76
CA ASP A 147 -0.23 -32.15 12.99
C ASP A 147 -0.75 -33.50 13.54
N PRO A 148 -1.66 -34.20 12.85
CA PRO A 148 -2.20 -35.48 13.31
C PRO A 148 -1.16 -36.62 13.28
N ARG A 149 0.10 -36.32 12.92
CA ARG A 149 1.24 -37.25 13.01
C ARG A 149 1.93 -37.24 14.38
N ILE A 150 1.45 -36.45 15.33
CA ILE A 150 1.86 -36.49 16.74
C ILE A 150 0.61 -36.69 17.61
N SER A 151 0.02 -37.87 17.50
CA SER A 151 -0.96 -38.38 18.47
C SER A 151 -0.71 -39.88 18.53
N ASP A 152 0.33 -40.23 19.29
CA ASP A 152 0.54 -41.59 19.80
C ASP A 152 -0.50 -41.92 20.88
#